data_AF-A0A924DJ51-F1
#
_entry.id   AF-A0A924DJ51-F1
#
_cell.length_a   1.000
_cell.length_b   1.000
_cell.length_c   1.000
_cell.angle_alpha   90.00
_cell.angle_beta   90.00
_cell.angle_gamma   90.00
#
_symmetry.space_group_name_H-M   'P 1'
#
loop_
_entity.id
_entity.type
_entity.pdbx_description
1 polymer ?
#
loop_
_entity_poly.entity_id
_entity_poly.type
_entity_poly.pdbx_seq_one_letter_code
_entity_poly.pdbx_strand_id
1 'polypeptide(L)'
;MSTIKLEQLFNIENEQLKKLTHIVHEAIEEEKLLADKLYQFEDAHPPFIGRLADKVAAFGGSWKFIVAFTFIMIAWIIINASLLSKPFDPFPFILLNLFLSALAALQAPVIMMSQNRKEEKDRQRAINDYLINLKAEIEVRNLHGKLDLLMTEQMKTLFEIQNSQLELMEEIKVVLSNREK
;
A
#
# COMPACT_ATOMS: atom_id res chain seq x y z
N MET A 1 9.39 -22.52 -52.57
CA MET A 1 9.64 -21.18 -52.00
C MET A 1 8.62 -20.79 -50.93
N SER A 2 7.32 -21.09 -51.06
CA SER A 2 6.32 -20.65 -50.06
C SER A 2 6.28 -21.47 -48.76
N THR A 3 6.70 -22.74 -48.78
CA THR A 3 6.73 -23.62 -47.59
C THR A 3 7.80 -23.22 -46.57
N ILE A 4 8.99 -22.83 -47.03
CA ILE A 4 10.10 -22.38 -46.18
C ILE A 4 9.75 -21.07 -45.45
N LYS A 5 9.03 -20.17 -46.12
CA LYS A 5 8.58 -18.88 -45.55
C LYS A 5 7.49 -19.09 -44.48
N LEU A 6 6.61 -20.07 -44.69
CA LEU A 6 5.57 -20.47 -43.74
C LEU A 6 6.18 -21.11 -42.48
N GLU A 7 7.15 -22.01 -42.63
CA GLU A 7 7.89 -22.61 -41.52
C GLU A 7 8.65 -21.56 -40.69
N GLN A 8 9.26 -20.57 -41.36
CA GLN A 8 9.96 -19.47 -40.69
C GLN A 8 8.99 -18.58 -39.88
N LEU A 9 7.85 -18.20 -40.46
CA LEU A 9 6.81 -17.44 -39.76
C LEU A 9 6.26 -18.20 -38.55
N PHE A 10 5.99 -19.49 -38.71
CA PHE A 10 5.49 -20.35 -37.64
C PHE A 10 6.51 -20.51 -36.50
N ASN A 11 7.81 -20.57 -36.81
CA ASN A 11 8.86 -20.62 -35.80
C ASN A 11 9.00 -19.30 -35.04
N ILE A 12 8.87 -18.17 -35.74
CA ILE A 12 8.92 -16.83 -35.13
C ILE A 12 7.72 -16.63 -34.20
N GLU A 13 6.51 -16.99 -34.61
CA GLU A 13 5.32 -16.94 -33.75
C GLU A 13 5.49 -17.83 -32.51
N ASN A 14 6.01 -19.04 -32.65
CA ASN A 14 6.24 -19.94 -31.51
C ASN A 14 7.30 -19.42 -30.53
N GLU A 15 8.38 -18.82 -31.04
CA GLU A 15 9.40 -18.13 -30.23
C GLU A 15 8.79 -16.97 -29.44
N GLN A 16 7.93 -16.17 -30.09
CA GLN A 16 7.29 -15.04 -29.44
C GLN A 16 6.22 -15.46 -28.43
N LEU A 17 5.43 -16.48 -28.74
CA LEU A 17 4.49 -17.10 -27.81
C LEU A 17 5.20 -17.56 -26.54
N LYS A 18 6.36 -18.23 -26.68
CA LYS A 18 7.19 -18.64 -25.53
C LYS A 18 7.68 -17.47 -24.69
N LYS A 19 8.18 -16.40 -25.31
CA LYS A 19 8.62 -15.18 -24.59
C LYS A 19 7.46 -14.52 -23.86
N LEU A 20 6.29 -14.44 -24.49
CA LEU A 20 5.08 -13.90 -23.87
C LEU A 20 4.64 -14.76 -22.68
N THR A 21 4.63 -16.10 -22.84
CA THR A 21 4.27 -17.00 -21.73
C THR A 21 5.23 -16.85 -20.57
N HIS A 22 6.53 -16.70 -20.83
CA HIS A 22 7.53 -16.50 -19.80
C HIS A 22 7.31 -15.19 -19.03
N ILE A 23 7.16 -14.05 -19.74
CA ILE A 23 6.95 -12.74 -19.11
C ILE A 23 5.66 -12.72 -18.29
N VAL A 24 4.58 -13.29 -18.83
CA VAL A 24 3.30 -13.38 -18.12
C VAL A 24 3.41 -14.28 -16.89
N HIS A 25 4.13 -15.40 -16.98
CA HIS A 25 4.32 -16.30 -15.86
C HIS A 25 5.13 -15.66 -14.72
N GLU A 26 6.24 -14.98 -15.06
CA GLU A 26 7.09 -14.26 -14.12
C GLU A 26 6.31 -13.12 -13.43
N ALA A 27 5.54 -12.34 -14.20
CA ALA A 27 4.65 -11.31 -13.68
C ALA A 27 3.57 -11.86 -12.72
N ILE A 28 2.97 -13.01 -13.03
CA ILE A 28 1.95 -13.65 -12.20
C ILE A 28 2.58 -14.19 -10.90
N GLU A 29 3.78 -14.76 -10.95
CA GLU A 29 4.48 -15.21 -9.75
C GLU A 29 4.84 -14.04 -8.82
N GLU A 30 5.37 -12.95 -9.37
CA GLU A 30 5.65 -11.72 -8.60
C GLU A 30 4.37 -11.16 -7.96
N GLU A 31 3.27 -11.09 -8.71
CA GLU A 31 1.98 -10.62 -8.20
C GLU A 31 1.48 -11.52 -7.06
N LYS A 32 1.57 -12.84 -7.22
CA LYS A 32 1.10 -13.81 -6.23
C LYS A 32 1.91 -13.73 -4.93
N LEU A 33 3.23 -13.57 -5.03
CA LEU A 33 4.12 -13.39 -3.88
C LEU A 33 3.84 -12.08 -3.12
N LEU A 34 3.53 -11.00 -3.84
CA LEU A 34 3.14 -9.72 -3.23
C LEU A 34 1.76 -9.82 -2.57
N ALA A 35 0.78 -10.45 -3.23
CA ALA A 35 -0.55 -10.67 -2.70
C ALA A 35 -0.52 -11.48 -1.39
N ASP A 36 0.26 -12.56 -1.34
CA ASP A 36 0.40 -13.40 -0.14
C ASP A 36 0.98 -12.61 1.05
N LYS A 37 2.01 -11.78 0.80
CA LYS A 37 2.56 -10.88 1.82
C LYS A 37 1.52 -9.87 2.32
N LEU A 38 0.71 -9.31 1.44
CA LEU A 38 -0.35 -8.35 1.81
C LEU A 38 -1.38 -9.00 2.75
N TYR A 39 -1.82 -10.22 2.46
CA TYR A 39 -2.74 -10.97 3.33
C TYR A 39 -2.14 -11.28 4.71
N GLN A 40 -0.86 -11.61 4.77
CA GLN A 40 -0.17 -11.91 6.03
C GLN A 40 -0.13 -10.70 7.00
N PHE A 41 -0.08 -9.46 6.47
CA PHE A 41 -0.10 -8.24 7.29
C PHE A 41 -1.49 -7.90 7.87
N GLU A 42 -2.57 -8.35 7.22
CA GLU A 42 -3.94 -8.03 7.62
C GLU A 42 -4.45 -8.90 8.79
N ASP A 43 -4.01 -10.16 8.87
CA ASP A 43 -4.47 -11.14 9.86
C ASP A 43 -3.75 -11.09 11.23
N ALA A 44 -2.86 -10.12 11.45
CA ALA A 44 -2.19 -9.93 12.74
C ALA A 44 -3.15 -9.39 13.80
N HIS A 45 -4.04 -10.23 14.34
CA HIS A 45 -4.93 -9.87 15.43
C HIS A 45 -4.13 -9.44 16.67
N PRO A 46 -4.33 -8.21 17.18
CA PRO A 46 -3.61 -7.77 18.36
C PRO A 46 -4.11 -8.56 19.59
N PRO A 47 -3.21 -8.99 20.49
CA PRO A 47 -3.57 -9.70 21.70
C PRO A 47 -4.55 -8.89 22.57
N PHE A 48 -5.35 -9.59 23.36
CA PHE A 48 -6.44 -9.02 24.17
C PHE A 48 -6.00 -7.83 25.06
N ILE A 49 -4.79 -7.91 25.61
CA ILE A 49 -4.15 -6.85 26.42
C ILE A 49 -3.91 -5.58 25.60
N GLY A 50 -3.57 -5.73 24.31
CA GLY A 50 -3.46 -4.61 23.39
C GLY A 50 -4.77 -3.84 23.31
N ARG A 51 -5.89 -4.51 23.04
CA ARG A 51 -7.19 -3.81 22.87
C ARG A 51 -7.58 -2.99 24.10
N LEU A 52 -7.24 -3.46 25.30
CA LEU A 52 -7.48 -2.73 26.54
C LEU A 52 -6.58 -1.48 26.65
N ALA A 53 -5.29 -1.61 26.36
CA ALA A 53 -4.35 -0.49 26.40
C ALA A 53 -4.69 0.62 25.39
N ASP A 54 -5.22 0.29 24.20
CA ASP A 54 -5.66 1.30 23.22
C ASP A 54 -6.83 2.13 23.77
N LYS A 55 -7.78 1.49 24.46
CA LYS A 55 -8.91 2.18 25.09
C LYS A 55 -8.47 3.08 26.24
N VAL A 56 -7.53 2.62 27.07
CA VAL A 56 -6.98 3.41 28.19
C VAL A 56 -6.22 4.63 27.66
N ALA A 57 -5.40 4.47 26.63
CA ALA A 57 -4.68 5.58 26.01
C ALA A 57 -5.63 6.61 25.36
N ALA A 58 -6.68 6.14 24.68
CA ALA A 58 -7.69 7.02 24.08
C ALA A 58 -8.50 7.79 25.14
N PHE A 59 -8.81 7.16 26.28
CA PHE A 59 -9.54 7.80 27.38
C PHE A 59 -8.67 8.83 28.13
N GLY A 60 -7.44 8.46 28.48
CA GLY A 60 -6.50 9.34 29.18
C GLY A 60 -6.06 10.56 28.37
N GLY A 61 -6.09 10.47 27.03
CA GLY A 61 -5.80 11.60 26.13
C GLY A 61 -6.98 12.54 25.85
N SER A 62 -8.17 12.28 26.42
CA SER A 62 -9.36 13.08 26.13
C SER A 62 -9.43 14.37 26.94
N TRP A 63 -9.82 15.47 26.30
CA TRP A 63 -10.11 16.75 26.98
C TRP A 63 -11.16 16.63 28.08
N LYS A 64 -12.14 15.73 27.92
CA LYS A 64 -13.18 15.49 28.95
C LYS A 64 -12.60 14.86 30.22
N PHE A 65 -11.61 13.99 30.07
CA PHE A 65 -10.94 13.35 31.20
C PHE A 65 -10.14 14.37 32.01
N ILE A 66 -9.39 15.26 31.34
CA ILE A 66 -8.60 16.32 31.99
C ILE A 66 -9.52 17.21 32.84
N VAL A 67 -10.62 17.70 32.26
CA VAL A 67 -11.57 18.58 32.98
C VAL A 67 -12.21 17.89 34.18
N ALA A 68 -12.67 16.65 34.02
CA ALA A 68 -13.27 15.88 35.11
C ALA A 68 -12.26 15.59 36.23
N PHE A 69 -11.03 15.22 35.88
CA PHE A 69 -9.95 14.96 36.83
C PHE A 69 -9.59 16.21 37.64
N THR A 70 -9.45 17.38 36.99
CA THR A 70 -9.24 18.65 37.66
C THR A 70 -10.37 19.01 38.62
N PHE A 71 -11.63 18.79 38.21
CA PHE A 71 -12.79 19.04 39.07
C PHE A 71 -12.77 18.16 40.33
N ILE A 72 -12.47 16.87 40.19
CA ILE A 72 -12.33 15.94 41.32
C ILE A 72 -11.24 16.39 42.29
N MET A 73 -10.09 16.85 41.77
CA MET A 73 -9.02 17.37 42.64
C MET A 73 -9.46 18.60 43.42
N ILE A 74 -10.11 19.57 42.76
CA ILE A 74 -10.62 20.78 43.42
C ILE A 74 -11.65 20.40 44.49
N ALA A 75 -12.57 19.48 44.18
CA ALA A 75 -13.54 18.98 45.14
C ALA A 75 -12.86 18.32 46.35
N TRP A 76 -11.83 17.50 46.14
CA TRP A 76 -11.05 16.87 47.22
C TRP A 76 -10.42 17.90 48.15
N ILE A 77 -9.81 18.94 47.57
CA ILE A 77 -9.20 20.04 48.33
C ILE A 77 -10.26 20.79 49.14
N ILE A 78 -11.40 21.14 48.55
CA ILE A 78 -12.49 21.87 49.23
C ILE A 78 -13.07 21.05 50.39
N ILE A 79 -13.33 19.75 50.17
CA ILE A 79 -13.88 18.86 51.21
C ILE A 79 -12.90 18.76 52.38
N ASN A 80 -11.61 18.53 52.11
CA ASN A 80 -10.61 18.40 53.18
C ASN A 80 -10.28 19.73 53.87
N ALA A 81 -10.36 20.86 53.16
CA ALA A 81 -10.15 22.18 53.76
C ALA A 81 -11.34 22.66 54.62
N SER A 82 -12.58 22.30 54.24
CA SER A 82 -13.80 22.68 54.97
C SER A 82 -14.09 21.81 56.20
N LEU A 83 -13.50 20.61 56.27
CA LEU A 83 -13.67 19.69 57.39
C LEU A 83 -12.76 20.08 58.57
N LEU A 84 -13.06 21.19 59.25
CA LEU A 84 -12.24 21.79 60.32
C LEU A 84 -12.00 20.86 61.53
N SER A 85 -12.92 19.94 61.82
CA SER A 85 -12.87 19.15 63.07
C SER A 85 -11.96 17.91 63.00
N LYS A 86 -11.88 17.25 61.84
CA LYS A 86 -11.02 16.08 61.57
C LYS A 86 -10.86 15.91 60.05
N PRO A 87 -9.96 16.67 59.41
CA PRO A 87 -9.70 16.51 57.99
C PRO A 87 -9.03 15.16 57.71
N PHE A 88 -9.42 14.48 56.63
CA PHE A 88 -8.85 13.19 56.22
C PHE A 88 -7.45 13.36 55.62
N ASP A 89 -7.24 14.44 54.87
CA ASP A 89 -5.94 14.86 54.30
C ASP A 89 -5.68 16.34 54.63
N PRO A 90 -5.11 16.66 55.81
CA PRO A 90 -4.83 18.03 56.22
C PRO A 90 -3.82 18.72 55.29
N PHE A 91 -3.91 20.04 55.15
CA PHE A 91 -2.89 20.83 54.44
C PHE A 91 -1.50 20.52 55.04
N PRO A 92 -0.49 20.10 54.24
CA PRO A 92 -0.29 20.31 52.80
C PRO A 92 -0.75 19.19 51.83
N PHE A 93 -1.75 18.36 52.19
CA PHE A 93 -2.34 17.30 51.36
C PHE A 93 -1.36 16.17 50.96
N ILE A 94 -0.79 15.48 51.95
CA ILE A 94 0.24 14.44 51.73
C ILE A 94 -0.31 13.25 50.95
N LEU A 95 -1.57 12.86 51.17
CA LEU A 95 -2.16 11.69 50.51
C LEU A 95 -2.45 11.98 49.04
N LEU A 96 -3.01 13.16 48.75
CA LEU A 96 -3.22 13.60 47.38
C LEU A 96 -1.88 13.69 46.62
N ASN A 97 -0.86 14.26 47.25
CA ASN A 97 0.46 14.37 46.63
C ASN A 97 1.10 13.00 46.35
N LEU A 98 0.98 12.06 47.28
CA LEU A 98 1.45 10.68 47.10
C LEU A 98 0.74 9.99 45.93
N PHE A 99 -0.58 10.14 45.84
CA PHE A 99 -1.37 9.57 44.75
C PHE A 99 -0.99 10.15 43.39
N LEU A 100 -0.86 11.48 43.30
CA LEU A 100 -0.46 12.15 42.06
C LEU A 100 0.96 11.77 41.62
N SER A 101 1.89 11.64 42.57
CA SER A 101 3.26 11.20 42.28
C SER A 101 3.30 9.77 41.76
N ALA A 102 2.52 8.86 42.36
CA ALA A 102 2.40 7.48 41.88
C ALA A 102 1.74 7.41 40.49
N LEU A 103 0.71 8.22 40.23
CA LEU A 103 0.04 8.32 38.94
C LEU A 103 1.00 8.82 37.85
N ALA A 104 1.76 9.86 38.14
CA ALA A 104 2.76 10.43 37.22
C ALA A 104 3.88 9.42 36.91
N ALA A 105 4.34 8.64 37.89
CA ALA A 105 5.35 7.61 37.69
C ALA A 105 4.89 6.51 36.71
N LEU A 106 3.60 6.13 36.76
CA LEU A 106 3.01 5.17 35.82
C LEU A 106 2.67 5.79 34.46
N GLN A 107 2.54 7.12 34.37
CA GLN A 107 2.13 7.82 33.16
C GLN A 107 3.17 7.70 32.03
N ALA A 108 4.46 7.89 32.32
CA ALA A 108 5.50 7.87 31.29
C ALA A 108 5.63 6.51 30.57
N PRO A 109 5.67 5.35 31.26
CA PRO A 109 5.67 4.04 30.61
C PRO A 109 4.40 3.77 29.81
N VAL A 110 3.22 4.18 30.30
CA VAL A 110 1.95 3.99 29.57
C VAL A 110 1.93 4.83 28.30
N ILE A 111 2.41 6.07 28.36
CA ILE A 111 2.57 6.92 27.17
C ILE A 111 3.53 6.26 26.20
N MET A 112 4.70 5.81 26.65
CA MET A 112 5.70 5.15 25.80
C MET A 112 5.15 3.87 25.16
N MET A 113 4.43 3.04 25.91
CA MET A 113 3.76 1.85 25.36
C MET A 113 2.71 2.21 24.30
N SER A 114 1.97 3.31 24.51
CA SER A 114 1.01 3.80 23.52
C SER A 114 1.69 4.37 22.26
N GLN A 115 2.85 5.01 22.42
CA GLN A 115 3.67 5.55 21.33
C GLN A 115 4.29 4.43 20.49
N ASN A 116 5.01 3.49 21.10
CA ASN A 116 5.62 2.33 20.43
C ASN A 116 4.60 1.57 19.58
N ARG A 117 3.35 1.52 20.05
CA ARG A 117 2.27 0.83 19.33
C ARG A 117 1.65 1.65 18.20
N LYS A 118 1.59 2.98 18.32
CA LYS A 118 1.25 3.83 17.18
C LYS A 118 2.31 3.71 16.10
N GLU A 119 3.59 3.78 16.48
CA GLU A 119 4.73 3.59 15.57
C GLU A 119 4.69 2.23 14.88
N GLU A 120 4.37 1.15 15.60
CA GLU A 120 4.22 -0.17 14.97
C GLU A 120 3.10 -0.17 13.93
N LYS A 121 1.92 0.37 14.26
CA LYS A 121 0.81 0.47 13.30
C LYS A 121 1.16 1.35 12.10
N ASP A 122 1.84 2.46 12.31
CA ASP A 122 2.26 3.38 11.26
C ASP A 122 3.32 2.73 10.36
N ARG A 123 4.26 1.95 10.94
CA ARG A 123 5.23 1.15 10.19
C ARG A 123 4.54 0.10 9.32
N GLN A 124 3.57 -0.63 9.87
CA GLN A 124 2.81 -1.63 9.09
C GLN A 124 2.03 -0.98 7.94
N ARG A 125 1.41 0.18 8.18
CA ARG A 125 0.75 0.95 7.12
C ARG A 125 1.73 1.38 6.04
N ALA A 126 2.89 1.92 6.42
CA ALA A 126 3.92 2.32 5.45
C ALA A 126 4.44 1.15 4.61
N ILE A 127 4.60 -0.04 5.21
CA ILE A 127 4.98 -1.26 4.47
C ILE A 127 3.86 -1.66 3.50
N ASN A 128 2.60 -1.64 3.94
CA ASN A 128 1.47 -1.96 3.07
C ASN A 128 1.37 -1.00 1.87
N ASP A 129 1.45 0.31 2.13
CA ASP A 129 1.43 1.35 1.10
C ASP A 129 2.59 1.15 0.10
N TYR A 130 3.79 0.81 0.58
CA TYR A 130 4.93 0.47 -0.27
C TYR A 130 4.65 -0.73 -1.17
N LEU A 131 4.08 -1.82 -0.62
CA LEU A 131 3.76 -3.02 -1.39
C LEU A 131 2.68 -2.77 -2.45
N ILE A 132 1.66 -1.98 -2.12
CA ILE A 132 0.62 -1.56 -3.09
C ILE A 132 1.25 -0.76 -4.22
N ASN A 133 2.14 0.19 -3.91
CA ASN A 133 2.82 0.99 -4.92
C ASN A 133 3.72 0.13 -5.82
N LEU A 134 4.46 -0.82 -5.24
CA LEU A 134 5.27 -1.77 -5.99
C LEU A 134 4.40 -2.63 -6.93
N LYS A 135 3.24 -3.10 -6.45
CA LYS A 135 2.28 -3.83 -7.28
C LYS A 135 1.82 -2.98 -8.47
N ALA A 136 1.45 -1.74 -8.23
CA ALA A 136 1.03 -0.82 -9.29
C ALA A 136 2.15 -0.57 -10.31
N GLU A 137 3.41 -0.44 -9.86
CA GLU A 137 4.56 -0.28 -10.74
C GLU A 137 4.75 -1.50 -11.66
N ILE A 138 4.66 -2.73 -11.11
CA ILE A 138 4.75 -3.97 -11.88
C ILE A 138 3.62 -4.06 -12.90
N GLU A 139 2.39 -3.73 -12.50
CA GLU A 139 1.23 -3.74 -13.40
C GLU A 139 1.40 -2.75 -14.57
N VAL A 140 1.88 -1.53 -14.29
CA VAL A 140 2.19 -0.52 -15.31
C VAL A 140 3.31 -1.00 -16.25
N ARG A 141 4.35 -1.64 -15.71
CA ARG A 141 5.45 -2.20 -16.51
C ARG A 141 4.96 -3.31 -17.44
N ASN A 142 4.11 -4.20 -16.95
CA ASN A 142 3.52 -5.28 -17.75
C ASN A 142 2.62 -4.74 -18.86
N LEU A 143 1.82 -3.70 -18.57
CA LEU A 143 1.02 -3.00 -19.58
C LEU A 143 1.90 -2.36 -20.65
N HIS A 144 3.01 -1.72 -20.27
CA HIS A 144 3.98 -1.18 -21.23
C HIS A 144 4.57 -2.27 -22.12
N GLY A 145 5.02 -3.39 -21.55
CA GLY A 145 5.57 -4.49 -22.33
C GLY A 145 4.56 -5.06 -23.35
N LYS A 146 3.28 -5.13 -22.97
CA LYS A 146 2.21 -5.54 -23.89
C LYS A 146 1.95 -4.50 -24.99
N LEU A 147 1.98 -3.22 -24.65
CA LEU A 147 1.83 -2.12 -25.60
C LEU A 147 2.96 -2.14 -26.64
N ASP A 148 4.22 -2.28 -26.21
CA ASP A 148 5.39 -2.31 -27.10
C ASP A 148 5.30 -3.47 -28.11
N LEU A 149 4.82 -4.63 -27.65
CA LEU A 149 4.63 -5.81 -28.51
C LEU A 149 3.54 -5.57 -29.56
N LEU A 150 2.39 -5.00 -29.16
CA LEU A 150 1.31 -4.64 -30.08
C LEU A 150 1.75 -3.56 -31.10
N MET A 151 2.50 -2.56 -30.65
CA MET A 151 3.02 -1.50 -31.51
C MET A 151 4.01 -2.05 -32.54
N THR A 152 4.87 -2.98 -32.13
CA THR A 152 5.81 -3.66 -33.05
C THR A 152 5.08 -4.44 -34.13
N GLU A 153 4.02 -5.16 -33.77
CA GLU A 153 3.18 -5.89 -34.74
C GLU A 153 2.45 -4.94 -35.70
N GLN A 154 1.81 -3.88 -35.19
CA GLN A 154 1.17 -2.87 -36.03
C GLN A 154 2.14 -2.22 -37.01
N MET A 155 3.38 -1.95 -36.58
CA MET A 155 4.43 -1.39 -37.43
C MET A 155 4.79 -2.32 -38.60
N LYS A 156 4.90 -3.63 -38.35
CA LYS A 156 5.12 -4.62 -39.42
C LYS A 156 3.95 -4.65 -40.41
N THR A 157 2.71 -4.72 -39.90
CA THR A 157 1.52 -4.75 -40.75
C THR A 157 1.42 -3.50 -41.63
N LEU A 158 1.72 -2.32 -41.09
CA LEU A 158 1.78 -1.07 -41.86
C LEU A 158 2.82 -1.12 -42.97
N PHE A 159 4.01 -1.69 -42.70
CA PHE A 159 5.07 -1.85 -43.69
C PHE A 159 4.68 -2.82 -44.80
N GLU A 160 4.04 -3.94 -44.46
CA GLU A 160 3.52 -4.90 -45.44
C GLU A 160 2.46 -4.26 -46.35
N ILE A 161 1.51 -3.52 -45.77
CA ILE A 161 0.49 -2.78 -46.54
C ILE A 161 1.16 -1.77 -47.47
N GLN A 162 2.17 -1.01 -47.01
CA GLN A 162 2.91 -0.07 -47.86
C GLN A 162 3.61 -0.77 -49.04
N ASN A 163 4.26 -1.91 -48.81
CA ASN A 163 4.92 -2.65 -49.88
C ASN A 163 3.92 -3.18 -50.91
N SER A 164 2.79 -3.73 -50.47
CA SER A 164 1.73 -4.15 -51.40
C SER A 164 1.16 -2.97 -52.19
N GLN A 165 1.04 -1.78 -51.58
CA GLN A 165 0.63 -0.58 -52.32
C GLN A 165 1.67 -0.16 -53.38
N LEU A 166 2.97 -0.26 -53.07
CA LEU A 166 4.04 0.04 -54.02
C LEU A 166 4.03 -0.95 -55.21
N GLU A 167 3.88 -2.25 -54.94
CA GLU A 167 3.76 -3.26 -56.00
C GLU A 167 2.55 -2.97 -56.91
N LEU A 168 1.40 -2.64 -56.33
CA LEU A 168 0.19 -2.30 -57.10
C LEU A 168 0.42 -1.05 -57.97
N MET A 169 1.10 -0.03 -57.44
CA MET A 169 1.45 1.18 -58.20
C MET A 169 2.40 0.87 -59.37
N GLU A 170 3.35 -0.02 -59.18
CA GLU A 170 4.28 -0.45 -60.22
C GLU A 170 3.54 -1.22 -61.33
N GLU A 171 2.62 -2.11 -60.94
CA GLU A 171 1.80 -2.87 -61.87
C GLU A 171 0.86 -1.96 -62.69
N ILE A 172 0.19 -1.00 -62.03
CA ILE A 172 -0.61 0.03 -62.71
C ILE A 172 0.26 0.84 -63.69
N LYS A 173 1.47 1.24 -63.29
CA LYS A 173 2.39 2.00 -64.15
C LYS A 173 2.78 1.21 -65.41
N VAL A 174 3.02 -0.10 -65.27
CA VAL A 174 3.31 -1.00 -66.40
C VAL A 174 2.10 -1.11 -67.34
N VAL A 175 0.89 -1.29 -66.80
CA VAL A 175 -0.34 -1.39 -67.60
C VAL A 175 -0.61 -0.09 -68.37
N LEU A 176 -0.42 1.07 -67.74
CA LEU A 176 -0.57 2.38 -68.38
C LEU A 176 0.46 2.58 -69.51
N SER A 177 1.72 2.24 -69.26
CA SER A 177 2.81 2.30 -70.26
C SER A 177 2.55 1.42 -71.49
N ASN A 178 1.96 0.25 -71.30
CA ASN A 178 1.57 -0.65 -72.40
C ASN A 178 0.33 -0.18 -73.18
N ARG A 179 -0.49 0.71 -72.60
CA ARG A 179 -1.66 1.30 -73.29
C ARG A 179 -1.31 2.53 -74.14
N GLU A 180 -0.17 3.17 -73.88
CA GLU A 180 0.30 4.34 -74.63
C GLU A 180 1.15 3.98 -75.87
N LYS A 181 1.38 2.68 -76.12
CA LYS A 181 2.01 2.15 -77.34
C LYS A 181 0.97 1.55 -78.28
#